data_AF-A0A7S2HVS3-F1
#
_entry.id   AF-A0A7S2HVS3-F1
#
_cell.length_a   1.000
_cell.length_b   1.000
_cell.length_c   1.000
_cell.angle_alpha   90.00
_cell.angle_beta   90.00
_cell.angle_gamma   90.00
#
_symmetry.space_group_name_H-M   'P 1'
#
loop_
_entity.id
_entity.type
_entity.pdbx_description
1 polymer ?
#
loop_
_entity_poly.entity_id
_entity_poly.type
_entity_poly.pdbx_seq_one_letter_code
_entity_poly.pdbx_strand_id
1 'polypeptide(L)'
;ATTNVTDDDDTGPIATNAVFRLYKRTHFSTDARADAHFLNEYFGFTVEDNYTYYDKRVGGLDMEEIETTTCAERLELGTIGFQLHLFTSYVTPTGSTQTRYWVNYFREMHHESFAMNQWNAFMAMRTTFYAPDLTPFYRKLANDEVPMLRIRYINPIDSNVIWSIFVVIPNTGYLIEVISDKIYKNFGKKFGEFPMGACRPANWVMQSTATMKEQWRINKGKMNYEGSNLPSLLNVMNSFASYHTSDFVSFWHLFDNSAPMKIATSIDIYGADAPGRENKCSYQTVRLKLGETNTGIDQETEADIRAVVNPTAPVFDETVEDWVMYVHATHENYTGTTGHGWDRYLDNHFGLYHESGADLDILYPKVSKKQLDWHAHIGHTGGSEGSIWTSGFDGQGIEFHGNFSRRFSANLDELDYCSKDSSRHDMPSGTDDDGDDGEFFKNSAHH
;
A
#
# COMPACT_ATOMS: atom_id res chain seq x y z
N ALA A 1 -48.13 -27.65 18.89
CA ALA A 1 -47.27 -27.90 17.72
C ALA A 1 -46.14 -26.89 17.77
N THR A 2 -45.07 -27.25 18.47
CA THR A 2 -43.84 -26.48 18.62
C THR A 2 -42.80 -27.18 17.77
N THR A 3 -42.48 -26.62 16.63
CA THR A 3 -41.42 -27.11 15.75
C THR A 3 -40.08 -26.69 16.34
N ASN A 4 -39.39 -27.66 16.95
CA ASN A 4 -37.98 -27.56 17.31
C ASN A 4 -37.17 -27.45 16.02
N VAL A 5 -36.55 -26.30 15.81
CA VAL A 5 -35.40 -26.17 14.91
C VAL A 5 -34.22 -26.68 15.72
N THR A 6 -33.71 -27.85 15.34
CA THR A 6 -32.44 -28.36 15.84
C THR A 6 -31.34 -27.49 15.23
N ASP A 7 -30.65 -26.72 16.08
CA ASP A 7 -29.32 -26.20 15.79
C ASP A 7 -28.44 -27.41 15.43
N ASP A 8 -28.10 -27.54 14.15
CA ASP A 8 -27.03 -28.42 13.72
C ASP A 8 -25.74 -27.86 14.31
N ASP A 9 -25.21 -28.64 15.26
CA ASP A 9 -23.98 -28.45 16.00
C ASP A 9 -22.81 -28.63 15.01
N ASP A 10 -22.57 -27.59 14.19
CA ASP A 10 -21.41 -27.45 13.33
C ASP A 10 -20.17 -27.19 14.21
N THR A 11 -19.73 -28.27 14.86
CA THR A 11 -18.43 -28.39 15.55
C THR A 11 -17.31 -28.53 14.51
N GLY A 12 -17.38 -27.68 13.48
CA GLY A 12 -16.38 -27.56 12.43
C GLY A 12 -14.98 -27.37 13.02
N PRO A 13 -13.95 -27.86 12.33
CA PRO A 13 -12.58 -27.85 12.81
C PRO A 13 -12.20 -26.44 13.26
N ILE A 14 -11.57 -26.36 14.45
CA ILE A 14 -10.98 -25.16 15.05
C ILE A 14 -10.43 -24.29 13.92
N ALA A 15 -11.04 -23.12 13.71
CA ALA A 15 -10.72 -22.20 12.63
C ALA A 15 -9.20 -22.12 12.46
N THR A 16 -8.70 -22.73 11.39
CA THR A 16 -7.31 -22.58 10.97
C THR A 16 -7.08 -21.07 10.84
N ASN A 17 -6.17 -20.53 11.65
CA ASN A 17 -5.86 -19.09 11.59
C ASN A 17 -5.60 -18.70 10.13
N ALA A 18 -6.15 -17.55 9.72
CA ALA A 18 -5.83 -16.99 8.42
C ALA A 18 -4.33 -16.78 8.30
N VAL A 19 -3.77 -17.17 7.16
CA VAL A 19 -2.36 -16.94 6.80
C VAL A 19 -2.36 -15.98 5.62
N PHE A 20 -1.68 -14.85 5.73
CA PHE A 20 -1.66 -13.83 4.69
C PHE A 20 -0.30 -13.64 4.05
N ARG A 21 -0.33 -13.30 2.76
CA ARG A 21 0.82 -12.86 1.97
C ARG A 21 0.64 -11.42 1.56
N LEU A 22 1.71 -10.64 1.64
CA LEU A 22 1.73 -9.29 1.12
C LEU A 22 1.92 -9.34 -0.39
N TYR A 23 0.92 -8.94 -1.17
CA TYR A 23 0.99 -9.02 -2.63
C TYR A 23 0.97 -7.65 -3.31
N LYS A 24 0.43 -6.61 -2.65
CA LYS A 24 0.42 -5.27 -3.22
C LYS A 24 0.44 -4.15 -2.19
N ARG A 25 0.70 -2.95 -2.70
CA ARG A 25 0.50 -1.67 -2.00
C ARG A 25 -0.22 -0.70 -2.93
N THR A 26 -1.32 -0.14 -2.44
CA THR A 26 -2.12 0.84 -3.19
C THR A 26 -1.90 2.25 -2.65
N HIS A 27 -1.84 3.21 -3.56
CA HIS A 27 -1.76 4.63 -3.26
C HIS A 27 -2.88 5.39 -3.98
N PHE A 28 -3.52 6.31 -3.25
CA PHE A 28 -4.27 7.37 -3.92
C PHE A 28 -3.26 8.24 -4.70
N SER A 29 -3.62 8.56 -5.94
CA SER A 29 -2.88 9.48 -6.80
C SER A 29 -3.81 10.57 -7.33
N THR A 30 -3.29 11.78 -7.47
CA THR A 30 -3.98 12.86 -8.22
C THR A 30 -3.84 12.72 -9.73
N ASP A 31 -2.95 11.84 -10.21
CA ASP A 31 -2.77 11.48 -11.62
C ASP A 31 -2.02 10.13 -11.72
N ALA A 32 -2.79 9.03 -11.68
CA ALA A 32 -2.24 7.68 -11.67
C ALA A 32 -1.45 7.35 -12.94
N ARG A 33 -1.82 7.93 -14.10
CA ARG A 33 -1.11 7.70 -15.37
C ARG A 33 0.27 8.34 -15.37
N ALA A 34 0.36 9.60 -14.94
CA ALA A 34 1.64 10.29 -14.84
C ALA A 34 2.58 9.60 -13.85
N ASP A 35 2.05 9.14 -12.72
CA ASP A 35 2.83 8.38 -11.74
C ASP A 35 3.26 7.00 -12.26
N ALA A 36 2.41 6.30 -13.01
CA ALA A 36 2.79 5.03 -13.61
C ALA A 36 3.89 5.20 -14.67
N HIS A 37 3.77 6.23 -15.52
CA HIS A 37 4.82 6.59 -16.47
C HIS A 37 6.13 6.93 -15.75
N PHE A 38 6.07 7.71 -14.67
CA PHE A 38 7.24 8.03 -13.86
C PHE A 38 7.92 6.78 -13.27
N LEU A 39 7.13 5.85 -12.72
CA LEU A 39 7.65 4.60 -12.15
C LEU A 39 8.23 3.65 -13.22
N ASN A 40 7.58 3.55 -14.38
CA ASN A 40 8.09 2.79 -15.50
C ASN A 40 9.43 3.35 -15.99
N GLU A 41 9.49 4.67 -16.21
CA GLU A 41 10.66 5.34 -16.74
C GLU A 41 11.86 5.24 -15.78
N TYR A 42 11.68 5.60 -14.51
CA TYR A 42 12.80 5.72 -13.57
C TYR A 42 13.14 4.46 -12.79
N PHE A 43 12.20 3.52 -12.70
CA PHE A 43 12.34 2.34 -11.86
C PHE A 43 12.04 1.02 -12.57
N GLY A 44 11.63 1.06 -13.85
CA GLY A 44 11.42 -0.14 -14.66
C GLY A 44 10.21 -0.95 -14.25
N PHE A 45 9.25 -0.34 -13.55
CA PHE A 45 7.98 -0.98 -13.21
C PHE A 45 7.19 -1.25 -14.50
N THR A 46 6.54 -2.41 -14.60
CA THR A 46 5.72 -2.73 -15.79
C THR A 46 4.26 -2.51 -15.48
N VAL A 47 3.56 -1.78 -16.35
CA VAL A 47 2.11 -1.65 -16.25
C VAL A 47 1.50 -2.98 -16.66
N GLU A 48 0.97 -3.72 -15.68
CA GLU A 48 0.33 -5.02 -15.89
C GLU A 48 -1.13 -4.84 -16.31
N ASP A 49 -1.82 -3.89 -15.66
CA ASP A 49 -3.17 -3.50 -15.99
C ASP A 49 -3.35 -1.97 -15.95
N ASN A 50 -4.24 -1.48 -16.82
CA ASN A 50 -4.61 -0.08 -16.92
C ASN A 50 -6.13 0.01 -17.13
N TYR A 51 -6.84 0.38 -16.07
CA TYR A 51 -8.29 0.48 -16.05
C TYR A 51 -8.72 1.96 -16.01
N THR A 52 -9.73 2.29 -16.81
CA THR A 52 -10.43 3.57 -16.75
C THR A 52 -11.91 3.28 -16.60
N TYR A 53 -12.53 3.87 -15.58
CA TYR A 53 -13.93 3.66 -15.23
C TYR A 53 -14.72 4.89 -15.66
N TYR A 54 -15.85 4.68 -16.34
CA TYR A 54 -16.70 5.73 -16.89
C TYR A 54 -18.14 5.59 -16.38
N ASP A 55 -18.80 6.72 -16.13
CA ASP A 55 -20.19 6.74 -15.69
C ASP A 55 -21.12 6.47 -16.88
N LYS A 56 -21.67 5.26 -16.93
CA LYS A 56 -22.58 4.85 -17.99
C LYS A 56 -24.01 5.36 -17.83
N ARG A 57 -24.37 5.87 -16.65
CA ARG A 57 -25.71 6.42 -16.39
C ARG A 57 -25.97 7.66 -17.25
N VAL A 58 -24.91 8.26 -17.80
CA VAL A 58 -24.98 9.35 -18.77
C VAL A 58 -25.11 8.76 -20.18
N GLY A 59 -26.25 8.13 -20.47
CA GLY A 59 -26.51 7.54 -21.79
C GLY A 59 -26.58 8.59 -22.91
N GLY A 60 -25.99 8.28 -24.06
CA GLY A 60 -26.17 9.03 -25.31
C GLY A 60 -25.09 10.03 -25.70
N LEU A 61 -23.93 10.01 -25.05
CA LEU A 61 -22.85 10.97 -25.31
C LEU A 61 -21.95 10.57 -26.49
N ASP A 62 -21.64 11.53 -27.36
CA ASP A 62 -20.64 11.39 -28.42
C ASP A 62 -19.23 11.22 -27.82
N MET A 63 -18.28 10.64 -28.57
CA MET A 63 -16.91 10.33 -28.11
C MET A 63 -16.15 11.52 -27.47
N GLU A 64 -16.54 12.76 -27.76
CA GLU A 64 -15.96 13.99 -27.20
C GLU A 64 -16.41 14.28 -25.75
N GLU A 65 -17.57 13.76 -25.31
CA GLU A 65 -18.10 13.95 -23.96
C GLU A 65 -17.60 12.88 -22.96
N ILE A 66 -16.89 11.84 -23.44
CA ILE A 66 -16.31 10.75 -22.63
C ILE A 66 -15.28 11.25 -21.60
N GLU A 67 -14.55 12.34 -21.89
CA GLU A 67 -13.63 12.92 -20.89
C GLU A 67 -14.35 13.46 -19.66
N THR A 68 -15.62 13.86 -19.79
CA THR A 68 -16.42 14.39 -18.67
C THR A 68 -17.08 13.31 -17.81
N THR A 69 -17.01 12.03 -18.22
CA THR A 69 -17.63 10.90 -17.51
C THR A 69 -16.63 9.97 -16.82
N THR A 70 -15.33 10.29 -16.82
CA THR A 70 -14.32 9.46 -16.13
C THR A 70 -14.53 9.52 -14.61
N CYS A 71 -14.81 8.38 -14.01
CA CYS A 71 -15.04 8.25 -12.57
C CYS A 71 -13.76 7.93 -11.80
N ALA A 72 -12.92 7.05 -12.37
CA ALA A 72 -11.69 6.61 -11.75
C ALA A 72 -10.70 6.04 -12.78
N GLU A 73 -9.45 5.98 -12.39
CA GLU A 73 -8.35 5.36 -13.12
C GLU A 73 -7.53 4.49 -12.16
N ARG A 74 -7.24 3.25 -12.55
CA ARG A 74 -6.41 2.32 -11.78
C ARG A 74 -5.32 1.77 -12.65
N LEU A 75 -4.08 1.96 -12.22
CA LEU A 75 -2.90 1.39 -12.87
C LEU A 75 -2.21 0.45 -11.90
N GLU A 76 -1.97 -0.78 -12.37
CA GLU A 76 -1.31 -1.82 -11.60
C GLU A 76 0.08 -2.03 -12.18
N LEU A 77 1.09 -1.86 -11.32
CA LEU A 77 2.48 -1.92 -11.72
C LEU A 77 3.19 -3.09 -11.05
N GLY A 78 3.64 -4.03 -11.89
CA GLY A 78 4.35 -5.23 -11.49
C GLY A 78 5.79 -4.99 -11.09
N THR A 79 6.19 -5.65 -10.00
CA THR A 79 7.59 -5.86 -9.59
C THR A 79 7.80 -7.35 -9.27
N ILE A 80 8.97 -7.72 -8.73
CA ILE A 80 9.20 -9.12 -8.34
C ILE A 80 8.25 -9.52 -7.21
N GLY A 81 7.19 -10.22 -7.59
CA GLY A 81 6.24 -10.85 -6.68
C GLY A 81 5.40 -9.89 -5.85
N PHE A 82 5.28 -8.65 -6.29
CA PHE A 82 4.58 -7.58 -5.58
C PHE A 82 4.11 -6.52 -6.59
N GLN A 83 2.95 -5.92 -6.34
CA GLN A 83 2.39 -4.86 -7.20
C GLN A 83 2.31 -3.52 -6.46
N LEU A 84 2.54 -2.43 -7.19
CA LEU A 84 2.10 -1.09 -6.79
C LEU A 84 0.85 -0.72 -7.57
N HIS A 85 -0.22 -0.39 -6.85
CA HIS A 85 -1.46 0.09 -7.45
C HIS A 85 -1.55 1.61 -7.27
N LEU A 86 -1.78 2.32 -8.37
CA LEU A 86 -2.01 3.77 -8.39
C LEU A 86 -3.47 4.01 -8.74
N PHE A 87 -4.19 4.67 -7.85
CA PHE A 87 -5.63 4.86 -8.01
C PHE A 87 -5.96 6.35 -8.02
N THR A 88 -6.60 6.85 -9.08
CA THR A 88 -7.20 8.18 -9.14
C THR A 88 -8.71 8.04 -9.15
N SER A 89 -9.40 8.70 -8.22
CA SER A 89 -10.86 8.76 -8.19
C SER A 89 -11.32 10.21 -8.30
N TYR A 90 -12.35 10.43 -9.10
CA TYR A 90 -12.98 11.73 -9.34
C TYR A 90 -14.33 11.86 -8.63
N VAL A 91 -14.87 10.77 -8.09
CA VAL A 91 -16.22 10.72 -7.48
C VAL A 91 -16.21 10.40 -5.99
N THR A 92 -15.21 9.66 -5.49
CA THR A 92 -15.19 9.22 -4.09
C THR A 92 -14.90 10.40 -3.15
N PRO A 93 -15.57 10.46 -1.99
CA PRO A 93 -15.44 11.57 -1.07
C PRO A 93 -14.04 11.60 -0.45
N THR A 94 -13.53 12.81 -0.27
CA THR A 94 -12.21 13.04 0.35
C THR A 94 -12.30 13.64 1.74
N GLY A 95 -13.50 13.95 2.27
CA GLY A 95 -13.67 14.75 3.49
C GLY A 95 -13.53 16.26 3.26
N SER A 96 -13.24 17.02 4.32
CA SER A 96 -13.12 18.49 4.25
C SER A 96 -11.85 18.96 3.52
N THR A 97 -10.85 18.09 3.41
CA THR A 97 -9.56 18.34 2.78
C THR A 97 -9.44 17.47 1.53
N GLN A 98 -9.11 18.08 0.40
CA GLN A 98 -8.97 17.34 -0.85
C GLN A 98 -7.70 16.49 -0.86
N THR A 99 -7.69 15.37 -1.58
CA THR A 99 -6.49 14.54 -1.80
C THR A 99 -5.30 15.34 -2.31
N ARG A 100 -5.55 16.31 -3.21
CA ARG A 100 -4.52 17.18 -3.77
C ARG A 100 -3.76 17.98 -2.70
N TYR A 101 -4.42 18.37 -1.61
CA TYR A 101 -3.76 19.05 -0.50
C TYR A 101 -2.69 18.14 0.12
N TRP A 102 -3.07 16.93 0.53
CA TRP A 102 -2.15 15.98 1.16
C TRP A 102 -1.02 15.54 0.24
N VAL A 103 -1.30 15.28 -1.04
CA VAL A 103 -0.28 14.98 -2.05
C VAL A 103 0.74 16.12 -2.17
N ASN A 104 0.27 17.36 -2.29
CA ASN A 104 1.15 18.52 -2.38
C ASN A 104 1.96 18.71 -1.09
N TYR A 105 1.31 18.56 0.06
CA TYR A 105 1.92 18.68 1.38
C TYR A 105 3.09 17.70 1.56
N PHE A 106 2.88 16.40 1.28
CA PHE A 106 3.94 15.40 1.36
C PHE A 106 5.07 15.69 0.37
N ARG A 107 4.73 15.98 -0.90
CA ARG A 107 5.72 16.25 -1.94
C ARG A 107 6.61 17.45 -1.61
N GLU A 108 6.01 18.57 -1.22
CA GLU A 108 6.74 19.80 -0.89
C GLU A 108 7.67 19.57 0.30
N MET A 109 7.18 18.90 1.35
CA MET A 109 7.99 18.57 2.51
C MET A 109 9.18 17.67 2.16
N HIS A 110 8.96 16.67 1.30
CA HIS A 110 10.02 15.80 0.82
C HIS A 110 11.05 16.55 -0.03
N HIS A 111 10.60 17.41 -0.95
CA HIS A 111 11.50 18.21 -1.78
C HIS A 111 12.36 19.16 -0.96
N GLU A 112 11.78 19.85 0.03
CA GLU A 112 12.54 20.73 0.92
C GLU A 112 13.55 19.93 1.75
N SER A 113 13.11 18.78 2.29
CA SER A 113 13.98 17.87 3.05
C SER A 113 15.14 17.34 2.20
N PHE A 114 14.91 17.00 0.93
CA PHE A 114 15.95 16.56 0.01
C PHE A 114 16.96 17.67 -0.26
N ALA A 115 16.49 18.90 -0.50
CA ALA A 115 17.34 20.05 -0.73
C ALA A 115 18.22 20.38 0.48
N MET A 116 17.69 20.20 1.69
CA MET A 116 18.41 20.44 2.95
C MET A 116 19.20 19.23 3.47
N ASN A 117 19.10 18.07 2.81
CA ASN A 117 19.61 16.79 3.31
C ASN A 117 19.13 16.50 4.75
N GLN A 118 17.84 16.67 4.98
CA GLN A 118 17.15 16.44 6.25
C GLN A 118 16.12 15.31 6.12
N TRP A 119 15.64 14.83 7.26
CA TRP A 119 14.53 13.88 7.35
C TRP A 119 13.27 14.64 7.78
N ASN A 120 12.10 14.31 7.23
CA ASN A 120 10.82 14.79 7.75
C ASN A 120 9.95 13.63 8.25
N ALA A 121 8.93 13.94 9.05
CA ALA A 121 8.11 12.93 9.72
C ALA A 121 7.38 11.98 8.76
N PHE A 122 7.05 12.44 7.55
CA PHE A 122 6.33 11.67 6.55
C PHE A 122 7.23 10.80 5.67
N MET A 123 8.57 10.93 5.73
CA MET A 123 9.48 10.07 4.96
C MET A 123 9.46 8.59 5.36
N ALA A 124 8.79 8.25 6.47
CA ALA A 124 8.47 6.88 6.81
C ALA A 124 7.42 6.28 5.86
N MET A 125 6.59 7.08 5.18
CA MET A 125 5.63 6.65 4.16
C MET A 125 6.38 6.30 2.87
N ARG A 126 6.82 5.04 2.78
CA ARG A 126 7.60 4.57 1.64
C ARG A 126 7.52 3.07 1.37
N THR A 127 7.82 2.71 0.14
CA THR A 127 8.09 1.33 -0.26
C THR A 127 9.55 1.19 -0.64
N THR A 128 10.22 0.19 -0.06
CA THR A 128 11.64 -0.09 -0.21
C THR A 128 11.85 -1.34 -1.06
N PHE A 129 12.64 -1.18 -2.11
CA PHE A 129 12.99 -2.25 -3.04
C PHE A 129 14.49 -2.54 -3.01
N TYR A 130 14.84 -3.81 -3.13
CA TYR A 130 16.21 -4.25 -3.38
C TYR A 130 16.48 -4.41 -4.88
N ALA A 131 17.67 -3.97 -5.30
CA ALA A 131 18.27 -4.30 -6.58
C ALA A 131 19.72 -4.77 -6.41
N PRO A 132 20.22 -5.67 -7.28
CA PRO A 132 21.61 -6.15 -7.24
C PRO A 132 22.66 -5.08 -7.60
N ASP A 133 22.25 -3.96 -8.20
CA ASP A 133 23.10 -2.82 -8.51
C ASP A 133 22.28 -1.52 -8.56
N LEU A 134 22.67 -0.51 -7.76
CA LEU A 134 21.99 0.79 -7.70
C LEU A 134 22.42 1.75 -8.81
N THR A 135 23.54 1.45 -9.49
CA THR A 135 24.16 2.31 -10.50
C THR A 135 23.21 2.77 -11.62
N PRO A 136 22.42 1.89 -12.27
CA PRO A 136 21.56 2.31 -13.38
C PRO A 136 20.47 3.29 -12.95
N PHE A 137 19.81 3.05 -11.82
CA PHE A 137 18.81 3.97 -11.26
C PHE A 137 19.40 5.33 -10.94
N TYR A 138 20.51 5.36 -10.17
CA TYR A 138 21.19 6.60 -9.82
C TYR A 138 21.59 7.40 -11.07
N ARG A 139 22.15 6.73 -12.09
CA ARG A 139 22.59 7.39 -13.32
C ARG A 139 21.41 8.04 -14.03
N LYS A 140 20.30 7.31 -14.18
CA LYS A 140 19.12 7.81 -14.89
C LYS A 140 18.51 9.01 -14.16
N LEU A 141 18.24 8.87 -12.87
CA LEU A 141 17.70 9.95 -12.03
C LEU A 141 18.62 11.18 -12.02
N ALA A 142 19.95 10.98 -11.95
CA ALA A 142 20.90 12.10 -11.91
C ALA A 142 21.04 12.81 -13.25
N ASN A 143 20.95 12.08 -14.37
CA ASN A 143 21.00 12.67 -15.71
C ASN A 143 19.77 13.53 -16.00
N ASP A 144 18.61 13.12 -15.49
CA ASP A 144 17.33 13.79 -15.71
C ASP A 144 17.00 14.79 -14.57
N GLU A 145 17.97 15.04 -13.69
CA GLU A 145 17.87 15.97 -12.55
C GLU A 145 16.68 15.71 -11.60
N VAL A 146 16.26 14.45 -11.48
CA VAL A 146 15.19 14.05 -10.56
C VAL A 146 15.64 14.24 -9.11
N PRO A 147 14.90 15.01 -8.28
CA PRO A 147 15.23 15.19 -6.87
C PRO A 147 15.30 13.86 -6.11
N MET A 148 16.40 13.64 -5.38
CA MET A 148 16.62 12.41 -4.64
C MET A 148 17.40 12.66 -3.34
N LEU A 149 17.03 11.95 -2.27
CA LEU A 149 17.88 11.79 -1.09
C LEU A 149 18.78 10.56 -1.27
N ARG A 150 20.06 10.68 -0.91
CA ARG A 150 21.08 9.64 -1.15
C ARG A 150 21.74 9.25 0.16
N ILE A 151 21.42 8.07 0.65
CA ILE A 151 21.86 7.59 1.97
C ILE A 151 22.72 6.35 1.84
N ARG A 152 23.73 6.24 2.70
CA ARG A 152 24.47 5.01 2.97
C ARG A 152 24.36 4.65 4.44
N TYR A 153 24.30 3.35 4.73
CA TYR A 153 24.35 2.84 6.10
C TYR A 153 25.00 1.47 6.14
N ILE A 154 25.40 1.03 7.34
CA ILE A 154 25.89 -0.33 7.58
C ILE A 154 24.70 -1.20 7.97
N ASN A 155 24.44 -2.25 7.20
CA ASN A 155 23.38 -3.20 7.51
C ASN A 155 23.68 -3.86 8.87
N PRO A 156 22.77 -3.79 9.85
CA PRO A 156 23.01 -4.33 11.20
C PRO A 156 23.07 -5.86 11.24
N ILE A 157 22.63 -6.56 10.19
CA ILE A 157 22.57 -8.03 10.13
C ILE A 157 23.90 -8.64 9.66
N ASP A 158 24.53 -8.06 8.64
CA ASP A 158 25.72 -8.63 7.98
C ASP A 158 26.89 -7.65 7.84
N SER A 159 26.78 -6.44 8.38
CA SER A 159 27.78 -5.37 8.32
C SER A 159 28.16 -4.89 6.92
N ASN A 160 27.39 -5.26 5.88
CA ASN A 160 27.62 -4.74 4.53
C ASN A 160 27.14 -3.29 4.40
N VAL A 161 27.83 -2.51 3.57
CA VAL A 161 27.40 -1.14 3.23
C VAL A 161 26.18 -1.24 2.31
N ILE A 162 25.10 -0.57 2.67
CA ILE A 162 23.92 -0.38 1.83
C ILE A 162 23.91 1.05 1.33
N TRP A 163 23.68 1.21 0.03
CA TRP A 163 23.39 2.46 -0.64
C TRP A 163 21.89 2.52 -0.91
N SER A 164 21.30 3.68 -0.70
CA SER A 164 19.87 3.92 -0.79
C SER A 164 19.59 5.24 -1.49
N ILE A 165 18.65 5.23 -2.44
CA ILE A 165 18.08 6.43 -3.04
C ILE A 165 16.59 6.51 -2.69
N PHE A 166 16.14 7.68 -2.25
CA PHE A 166 14.73 7.99 -2.02
C PHE A 166 14.26 8.98 -3.08
N VAL A 167 13.09 8.72 -3.65
CA VAL A 167 12.48 9.57 -4.68
C VAL A 167 10.99 9.68 -4.40
N VAL A 168 10.44 10.88 -4.60
CA VAL A 168 9.00 11.14 -4.44
C VAL A 168 8.27 10.77 -5.71
N ILE A 169 7.16 10.05 -5.58
CA ILE A 169 6.20 9.84 -6.66
C ILE A 169 5.35 11.13 -6.78
N PRO A 170 5.38 11.84 -7.93
CA PRO A 170 4.92 13.23 -8.00
C PRO A 170 3.46 13.49 -7.60
N ASN A 171 2.54 12.58 -7.93
CA ASN A 171 1.11 12.77 -7.74
C ASN A 171 0.51 11.93 -6.61
N THR A 172 1.33 11.19 -5.85
CA THR A 172 0.94 10.59 -4.55
C THR A 172 1.62 11.26 -3.36
N GLY A 173 2.81 11.86 -3.56
CA GLY A 173 3.66 12.34 -2.48
C GLY A 173 4.38 11.21 -1.71
N TYR A 174 4.13 9.94 -2.05
CA TYR A 174 4.75 8.78 -1.42
C TYR A 174 6.18 8.56 -1.93
N LEU A 175 7.02 7.90 -1.13
CA LEU A 175 8.41 7.64 -1.49
C LEU A 175 8.64 6.23 -2.04
N ILE A 176 9.46 6.14 -3.08
CA ILE A 176 10.15 4.92 -3.48
C ILE A 176 11.58 4.99 -2.95
N GLU A 177 11.99 3.94 -2.24
CA GLU A 177 13.38 3.70 -1.87
C GLU A 177 13.93 2.53 -2.70
N VAL A 178 15.07 2.71 -3.35
CA VAL A 178 15.83 1.58 -3.94
C VAL A 178 17.14 1.44 -3.20
N ILE A 179 17.39 0.23 -2.69
CA ILE A 179 18.60 -0.13 -1.97
C ILE A 179 19.45 -1.14 -2.73
N SER A 180 20.77 -1.08 -2.51
CA SER A 180 21.71 -2.08 -2.99
C SER A 180 22.96 -2.08 -2.14
N ASP A 181 23.63 -3.22 -2.05
CA ASP A 181 24.99 -3.32 -1.53
C ASP A 181 26.06 -2.95 -2.57
N LYS A 182 25.64 -2.62 -3.80
CA LYS A 182 26.52 -2.31 -4.92
C LYS A 182 26.14 -1.00 -5.60
N ILE A 183 27.16 -0.17 -5.84
CA ILE A 183 27.08 1.01 -6.70
C ILE A 183 28.45 1.26 -7.34
N TYR A 184 28.47 1.91 -8.50
CA TYR A 184 29.70 2.38 -9.11
C TYR A 184 30.51 3.25 -8.13
N LYS A 185 31.77 2.89 -7.93
CA LYS A 185 32.63 3.43 -6.86
C LYS A 185 32.70 4.97 -6.82
N ASN A 186 32.64 5.64 -7.97
CA ASN A 186 32.70 7.10 -8.02
C ASN A 186 31.38 7.76 -7.58
N PHE A 187 30.25 7.07 -7.71
CA PHE A 187 28.95 7.58 -7.25
C PHE A 187 28.80 7.46 -5.73
N GLY A 188 29.39 6.45 -5.10
CA GLY A 188 29.29 6.26 -3.64
C GLY A 188 29.76 7.48 -2.81
N LYS A 189 30.65 8.32 -3.34
CA LYS A 189 31.08 9.57 -2.69
C LYS A 189 29.96 10.64 -2.58
N LYS A 190 28.83 10.45 -3.27
CA LYS A 190 27.69 11.37 -3.30
C LYS A 190 26.60 11.01 -2.29
N PHE A 191 26.75 9.92 -1.55
CA PHE A 191 25.77 9.44 -0.58
C PHE A 191 26.23 9.82 0.83
N GLY A 192 25.33 10.47 1.58
CA GLY A 192 25.53 10.82 2.98
C GLY A 192 25.05 9.72 3.91
N GLU A 193 25.24 9.89 5.22
CA GLU A 193 24.57 9.04 6.21
C GLU A 193 23.16 9.56 6.48
N PHE A 194 22.32 8.75 7.15
CA PHE A 194 21.03 9.24 7.63
C PHE A 194 21.22 10.51 8.46
N PRO A 195 20.48 11.59 8.15
CA PRO A 195 20.56 12.82 8.92
C PRO A 195 20.10 12.60 10.36
N MET A 196 20.40 13.57 11.22
CA MET A 196 19.88 13.55 12.60
C MET A 196 18.35 13.57 12.58
N GLY A 197 17.72 12.90 13.55
CA GLY A 197 16.27 12.81 13.63
C GLY A 197 15.62 11.86 12.61
N ALA A 198 16.40 11.07 11.85
CA ALA A 198 15.82 10.14 10.88
C ALA A 198 15.15 8.90 11.51
N CYS A 199 15.36 8.64 12.79
CA CYS A 199 15.08 7.35 13.43
C CYS A 199 15.82 6.21 12.70
N ARG A 200 17.16 6.24 12.71
CA ARG A 200 17.99 5.41 11.83
C ARG A 200 17.63 3.92 11.86
N PRO A 201 17.43 3.28 13.03
CA PRO A 201 17.09 1.86 13.07
C PRO A 201 15.74 1.52 12.42
N ALA A 202 14.78 2.47 12.41
CA ALA A 202 13.51 2.30 11.71
C ALA A 202 13.66 2.29 10.18
N ASN A 203 14.80 2.76 9.66
CA ASN A 203 15.07 2.80 8.23
C ASN A 203 15.94 1.64 7.73
N TRP A 204 16.46 0.80 8.62
CA TRP A 204 17.27 -0.35 8.21
C TRP A 204 16.38 -1.50 7.76
N VAL A 205 16.70 -2.06 6.58
CA VAL A 205 16.14 -3.35 6.16
C VAL A 205 16.70 -4.46 7.05
N MET A 206 15.82 -5.28 7.62
CA MET A 206 16.17 -6.33 8.60
C MET A 206 16.45 -7.68 7.93
N GLN A 207 17.11 -7.64 6.76
CA GLN A 207 17.51 -8.79 5.97
C GLN A 207 18.98 -8.67 5.60
N SER A 208 19.70 -9.79 5.52
CA SER A 208 21.08 -9.77 5.02
C SER A 208 21.09 -9.49 3.51
N THR A 209 22.17 -8.90 3.01
CA THR A 209 22.37 -8.71 1.57
C THR A 209 22.39 -10.03 0.81
N ALA A 210 22.94 -11.10 1.40
CA ALA A 210 22.93 -12.43 0.81
C ALA A 210 21.50 -12.97 0.67
N THR A 211 20.65 -12.78 1.67
CA THR A 211 19.23 -13.15 1.64
C THR A 211 18.48 -12.40 0.53
N MET A 212 18.62 -11.08 0.47
CA MET A 212 17.93 -10.27 -0.55
C MET A 212 18.39 -10.62 -1.98
N LYS A 213 19.69 -10.89 -2.18
CA LYS A 213 20.22 -11.37 -3.47
C LYS A 213 19.64 -12.71 -3.87
N GLU A 214 19.57 -13.64 -2.92
CA GLU A 214 19.05 -14.97 -3.18
C GLU A 214 17.55 -14.90 -3.50
N GLN A 215 16.77 -14.15 -2.72
CA GLN A 215 15.35 -13.88 -3.00
C GLN A 215 15.15 -13.22 -4.38
N TRP A 216 15.99 -12.25 -4.75
CA TRP A 216 15.93 -11.64 -6.08
C TRP A 216 16.20 -12.67 -7.18
N ARG A 217 17.15 -13.58 -6.96
CA ARG A 217 17.53 -14.62 -7.93
C ARG A 217 16.48 -15.72 -8.08
N ILE A 218 15.95 -16.27 -6.98
CA ILE A 218 14.97 -17.36 -7.01
C ILE A 218 13.65 -16.89 -7.66
N ASN A 219 13.30 -15.62 -7.50
CA ASN A 219 12.16 -15.00 -8.16
C ASN A 219 12.49 -14.44 -9.56
N LYS A 220 13.53 -14.96 -10.20
CA LYS A 220 13.87 -14.69 -11.61
C LYS A 220 14.10 -13.20 -11.92
N GLY A 221 14.64 -12.44 -10.97
CA GLY A 221 15.02 -11.05 -11.21
C GLY A 221 15.91 -10.90 -12.45
N LYS A 222 15.69 -9.84 -13.23
CA LYS A 222 16.44 -9.56 -14.46
C LYS A 222 17.27 -8.29 -14.29
N MET A 223 18.51 -8.27 -14.79
CA MET A 223 19.34 -7.06 -14.76
C MET A 223 18.89 -5.97 -15.73
N ASN A 224 18.19 -6.37 -16.80
CA ASN A 224 17.58 -5.51 -17.79
C ASN A 224 16.13 -5.97 -17.96
N TYR A 225 15.21 -5.32 -17.27
CA TYR A 225 13.81 -5.67 -17.30
C TYR A 225 13.10 -4.94 -18.45
N GLU A 226 12.55 -5.72 -19.39
CA GLU A 226 11.48 -5.30 -20.33
C GLU A 226 11.70 -3.93 -21.02
N GLY A 227 12.89 -3.72 -21.58
CA GLY A 227 13.20 -2.51 -22.36
C GLY A 227 13.70 -1.30 -21.55
N SER A 228 13.54 -1.29 -20.23
CA SER A 228 13.96 -0.16 -19.36
C SER A 228 15.48 -0.03 -19.19
N ASN A 229 16.25 -1.10 -19.46
CA ASN A 229 17.67 -1.22 -19.04
C ASN A 229 17.90 -1.04 -17.53
N LEU A 230 16.86 -1.22 -16.71
CA LEU A 230 16.92 -1.19 -15.26
C LEU A 230 16.78 -2.63 -14.69
N PRO A 231 17.43 -2.94 -13.56
CA PRO A 231 17.19 -4.17 -12.84
C PRO A 231 15.75 -4.28 -12.33
N SER A 232 15.19 -5.49 -12.34
CA SER A 232 13.94 -5.78 -11.63
C SER A 232 14.07 -5.47 -10.14
N LEU A 233 12.98 -5.01 -9.53
CA LEU A 233 12.94 -4.59 -8.13
C LEU A 233 12.23 -5.64 -7.26
N LEU A 234 12.85 -6.02 -6.14
CA LEU A 234 12.27 -6.90 -5.13
C LEU A 234 11.76 -6.07 -3.95
N ASN A 235 10.48 -6.17 -3.60
CA ASN A 235 9.99 -5.52 -2.38
C ASN A 235 10.64 -6.16 -1.14
N VAL A 236 11.19 -5.35 -0.23
CA VAL A 236 11.82 -5.86 1.00
C VAL A 236 11.28 -5.20 2.26
N MET A 237 10.67 -4.02 2.15
CA MET A 237 10.02 -3.33 3.25
C MET A 237 8.97 -2.35 2.72
N ASN A 238 7.84 -2.25 3.40
CA ASN A 238 6.91 -1.14 3.30
C ASN A 238 6.81 -0.49 4.67
N SER A 239 6.87 0.83 4.72
CA SER A 239 6.73 1.56 5.97
C SER A 239 5.75 2.71 5.84
N PHE A 240 5.27 3.16 6.99
CA PHE A 240 4.41 4.32 7.08
C PHE A 240 4.67 5.11 8.36
N ALA A 241 4.40 6.41 8.28
CA ALA A 241 4.38 7.29 9.43
C ALA A 241 3.14 7.00 10.26
N SER A 242 3.32 6.89 11.57
CA SER A 242 2.30 6.50 12.53
C SER A 242 2.39 7.42 13.75
N TYR A 243 1.26 7.65 14.42
CA TYR A 243 1.22 8.48 15.62
C TYR A 243 1.44 7.64 16.89
N HIS A 244 1.17 6.33 16.83
CA HIS A 244 1.49 5.38 17.90
C HIS A 244 1.88 3.99 17.37
N THR A 245 2.77 3.28 18.06
CA THR A 245 3.09 1.88 17.69
C THR A 245 2.54 0.84 18.66
N SER A 246 1.86 1.20 19.74
CA SER A 246 1.49 0.26 20.82
C SER A 246 0.67 -0.93 20.34
N ASP A 247 -0.25 -0.68 19.41
CA ASP A 247 -1.26 -1.66 19.00
C ASP A 247 -0.99 -2.28 17.63
N PHE A 248 0.09 -1.90 16.95
CA PHE A 248 0.38 -2.39 15.59
C PHE A 248 0.52 -3.91 15.58
N VAL A 249 1.36 -4.47 16.44
CA VAL A 249 1.53 -5.92 16.59
C VAL A 249 0.23 -6.62 17.01
N SER A 250 -0.53 -6.05 17.95
CA SER A 250 -1.78 -6.67 18.42
C SER A 250 -2.88 -6.65 17.36
N PHE A 251 -2.87 -5.64 16.49
CA PHE A 251 -3.69 -5.57 15.28
C PHE A 251 -3.38 -6.75 14.34
N TRP A 252 -2.12 -6.97 14.00
CA TRP A 252 -1.73 -8.08 13.10
C TRP A 252 -2.05 -9.46 13.67
N HIS A 253 -1.77 -9.69 14.96
CA HIS A 253 -2.12 -10.94 15.64
C HIS A 253 -3.63 -11.25 15.61
N LEU A 254 -4.50 -10.24 15.57
CA LEU A 254 -5.92 -10.50 15.46
C LEU A 254 -6.25 -11.23 14.14
N PHE A 255 -5.64 -10.81 13.05
CA PHE A 255 -5.94 -11.30 11.71
C PHE A 255 -5.13 -12.56 11.37
N ASP A 256 -3.83 -12.54 11.62
CA ASP A 256 -2.90 -13.63 11.31
C ASP A 256 -1.90 -13.83 12.45
N ASN A 257 -2.18 -14.84 13.29
CA ASN A 257 -1.29 -15.25 14.38
C ASN A 257 -0.09 -16.09 13.92
N SER A 258 -0.07 -16.51 12.64
CA SER A 258 0.97 -17.36 12.08
C SER A 258 2.08 -16.56 11.39
N ALA A 259 1.80 -15.32 10.99
CA ALA A 259 2.77 -14.40 10.43
C ALA A 259 4.01 -14.32 11.34
N PRO A 260 5.23 -14.59 10.84
CA PRO A 260 6.44 -14.46 11.63
C PRO A 260 6.66 -12.99 12.00
N MET A 261 6.26 -12.62 13.22
CA MET A 261 6.33 -11.24 13.68
C MET A 261 7.66 -10.97 14.38
N LYS A 262 8.41 -9.97 13.88
CA LYS A 262 9.58 -9.44 14.57
C LYS A 262 9.23 -8.12 15.24
N ILE A 263 8.73 -8.22 16.47
CA ILE A 263 8.54 -7.07 17.34
C ILE A 263 9.92 -6.49 17.69
N ALA A 264 10.29 -5.38 17.08
CA ALA A 264 11.52 -4.66 17.39
C ALA A 264 11.18 -3.22 17.71
N THR A 265 11.12 -2.89 19.00
CA THR A 265 11.08 -1.50 19.45
C THR A 265 12.51 -1.00 19.55
N SER A 266 12.92 -0.06 18.71
CA SER A 266 14.12 0.73 18.97
C SER A 266 13.69 2.06 19.55
N ILE A 267 14.30 2.44 20.67
CA ILE A 267 14.27 3.80 21.18
C ILE A 267 15.60 4.41 20.75
N ASP A 268 15.61 5.17 19.66
CA ASP A 268 16.78 5.96 19.29
C ASP A 268 16.77 7.22 20.16
N ILE A 269 17.63 7.28 21.18
CA ILE A 269 17.77 8.46 22.04
C ILE A 269 18.80 9.38 21.40
N TYR A 270 18.34 10.41 20.68
CA TYR A 270 19.24 11.44 20.18
C TYR A 270 19.77 12.28 21.35
N GLY A 271 21.10 12.42 21.42
CA GLY A 271 21.79 13.09 22.51
C GLY A 271 21.43 14.57 22.68
N ALA A 272 21.10 14.93 23.92
CA ALA A 272 21.63 16.06 24.70
C ALA A 272 21.53 17.53 24.24
N ASP A 273 20.89 17.87 23.12
CA ASP A 273 20.78 19.31 22.76
C ASP A 273 19.73 20.08 23.61
N ALA A 274 18.90 19.36 24.37
CA ALA A 274 18.11 19.92 25.46
C ALA A 274 18.02 18.91 26.63
N PRO A 275 18.66 19.17 27.78
CA PRO A 275 18.46 18.37 28.99
C PRO A 275 16.96 18.27 29.31
N GLY A 276 16.39 17.06 29.23
CA GLY A 276 15.00 16.79 29.63
C GLY A 276 14.00 16.54 28.50
N ARG A 277 14.37 16.60 27.21
CA ARG A 277 13.53 16.06 26.13
C ARG A 277 14.04 14.68 25.74
N GLU A 278 13.33 13.64 26.20
CA GLU A 278 13.50 12.29 25.65
C GLU A 278 13.01 12.28 24.20
N ASN A 279 13.91 12.55 23.27
CA ASN A 279 13.68 12.41 21.84
C ASN A 279 13.62 10.92 21.50
N LYS A 280 12.44 10.31 21.70
CA LYS A 280 12.18 8.90 21.42
C LYS A 280 11.54 8.78 20.05
N CYS A 281 12.14 8.01 19.16
CA CYS A 281 11.41 7.38 18.07
C CYS A 281 11.10 5.94 18.44
N SER A 282 10.06 5.36 17.84
CA SER A 282 9.74 3.94 17.96
C SER A 282 9.25 3.39 16.63
N TYR A 283 9.40 2.09 16.45
CA TYR A 283 8.78 1.38 15.34
C TYR A 283 8.37 -0.02 15.78
N GLN A 284 7.46 -0.62 15.04
CA GLN A 284 7.17 -2.04 15.13
C GLN A 284 7.13 -2.63 13.71
N THR A 285 7.43 -3.92 13.58
CA THR A 285 7.53 -4.57 12.28
C THR A 285 6.85 -5.92 12.31
N VAL A 286 6.11 -6.21 11.25
CA VAL A 286 5.66 -7.56 10.92
C VAL A 286 6.35 -7.99 9.64
N ARG A 287 6.64 -9.28 9.51
CA ARG A 287 7.23 -9.84 8.30
C ARG A 287 6.22 -10.80 7.68
N LEU A 288 5.99 -10.61 6.39
CA LEU A 288 5.04 -11.40 5.62
C LEU A 288 5.73 -11.99 4.41
N LYS A 289 5.23 -13.15 3.98
CA LYS A 289 5.60 -13.72 2.69
C LYS A 289 5.03 -12.87 1.57
N LEU A 290 5.74 -12.78 0.45
CA LEU A 290 5.29 -12.06 -0.73
C LEU A 290 4.39 -12.93 -1.63
N GLY A 291 3.58 -12.24 -2.42
CA GLY A 291 2.90 -12.76 -3.59
C GLY A 291 1.49 -13.29 -3.36
N GLU A 292 0.82 -13.62 -4.47
CA GLU A 292 -0.41 -14.39 -4.48
C GLU A 292 -0.08 -15.88 -4.63
N THR A 293 -0.90 -16.78 -4.08
CA THR A 293 -0.58 -18.22 -4.03
C THR A 293 -0.39 -18.90 -5.40
N ASN A 294 -0.86 -18.27 -6.48
CA ASN A 294 -0.87 -18.84 -7.83
C ASN A 294 0.20 -18.28 -8.79
N THR A 295 1.04 -17.34 -8.36
CA THR A 295 1.89 -16.52 -9.28
C THR A 295 3.30 -17.08 -9.52
N GLY A 296 3.63 -18.28 -9.02
CA GLY A 296 4.93 -18.92 -9.27
C GLY A 296 6.14 -18.22 -8.64
N ILE A 297 5.90 -17.30 -7.70
CA ILE A 297 6.88 -16.71 -6.78
C ILE A 297 7.32 -17.80 -5.80
N ASP A 298 8.59 -17.78 -5.40
CA ASP A 298 9.04 -18.65 -4.32
C ASP A 298 8.30 -18.26 -3.04
N GLN A 299 7.54 -19.23 -2.53
CA GLN A 299 6.63 -19.08 -1.39
C GLN A 299 7.32 -18.63 -0.10
N GLU A 300 8.65 -18.60 -0.04
CA GLU A 300 9.45 -18.19 1.12
C GLU A 300 10.07 -16.78 0.99
N THR A 301 9.74 -16.03 -0.05
CA THR A 301 10.20 -14.64 -0.19
C THR A 301 9.48 -13.74 0.80
N GLU A 302 10.20 -12.88 1.53
CA GLU A 302 9.62 -12.10 2.62
C GLU A 302 9.85 -10.59 2.47
N ALA A 303 8.88 -9.81 2.94
CA ALA A 303 9.00 -8.36 3.11
C ALA A 303 8.48 -7.91 4.48
N ASP A 304 9.03 -6.80 4.96
CA ASP A 304 8.62 -6.18 6.23
C ASP A 304 7.48 -5.18 6.00
N ILE A 305 6.50 -5.09 6.92
CA ILE A 305 5.61 -3.92 7.07
C ILE A 305 5.94 -3.24 8.39
N ARG A 306 6.17 -1.92 8.36
CA ARG A 306 6.68 -1.17 9.51
C ARG A 306 5.91 0.12 9.80
N ALA A 307 5.35 0.21 10.99
CA ALA A 307 4.83 1.47 11.55
C ALA A 307 5.98 2.22 12.24
N VAL A 308 6.14 3.51 11.95
CA VAL A 308 7.21 4.36 12.52
C VAL A 308 6.62 5.60 13.17
N VAL A 309 6.95 5.80 14.45
CA VAL A 309 6.66 7.02 15.22
C VAL A 309 7.96 7.79 15.37
N ASN A 310 8.03 8.97 14.77
CA ASN A 310 9.22 9.83 14.82
C ASN A 310 8.85 11.29 15.09
N PRO A 311 8.49 11.63 16.34
CA PRO A 311 8.05 12.98 16.72
C PRO A 311 9.19 14.01 16.67
N THR A 312 10.44 13.56 16.46
CA THR A 312 11.62 14.43 16.40
C THR A 312 11.88 14.97 14.99
N ALA A 313 11.27 14.35 13.97
CA ALA A 313 11.41 14.81 12.60
C ALA A 313 10.50 16.02 12.35
N PRO A 314 10.99 17.05 11.63
CA PRO A 314 10.20 18.22 11.28
C PRO A 314 8.95 17.86 10.47
N VAL A 315 7.95 18.72 10.63
CA VAL A 315 6.72 18.81 9.85
C VAL A 315 6.54 20.26 9.40
N PHE A 316 5.65 20.51 8.45
CA PHE A 316 5.16 21.85 8.15
C PHE A 316 3.95 22.13 9.06
N ASP A 317 2.79 22.45 8.48
CA ASP A 317 1.60 22.85 9.21
C ASP A 317 0.81 21.67 9.81
N GLU A 318 0.96 20.46 9.25
CA GLU A 318 0.22 19.25 9.66
C GLU A 318 1.16 18.18 10.24
N THR A 319 0.83 17.68 11.43
CA THR A 319 1.56 16.56 12.04
C THR A 319 1.11 15.21 11.47
N VAL A 320 1.85 14.15 11.80
CA VAL A 320 1.42 12.77 11.50
C VAL A 320 0.12 12.43 12.23
N GLU A 321 -0.07 12.95 13.44
CA GLU A 321 -1.32 12.78 14.19
C GLU A 321 -2.49 13.47 13.47
N ASP A 322 -2.31 14.70 12.97
CA ASP A 322 -3.35 15.41 12.22
C ASP A 322 -3.79 14.63 10.98
N TRP A 323 -2.82 14.11 10.20
CA TRP A 323 -3.11 13.23 9.07
C TRP A 323 -3.90 11.99 9.46
N VAL A 324 -3.48 11.28 10.51
CA VAL A 324 -4.13 10.03 10.93
C VAL A 324 -5.54 10.29 11.44
N MET A 325 -5.72 11.31 12.28
CA MET A 325 -7.03 11.69 12.81
C MET A 325 -7.97 12.13 11.69
N TYR A 326 -7.44 12.85 10.70
CA TYR A 326 -8.20 13.24 9.51
C TYR A 326 -8.68 12.04 8.69
N VAL A 327 -7.80 11.09 8.40
CA VAL A 327 -8.16 9.87 7.66
C VAL A 327 -9.18 9.04 8.43
N HIS A 328 -8.99 8.86 9.73
CA HIS A 328 -9.93 8.14 10.59
C HIS A 328 -11.32 8.78 10.58
N ALA A 329 -11.42 10.11 10.76
CA ALA A 329 -12.71 10.81 10.70
C ALA A 329 -13.37 10.71 9.31
N THR A 330 -12.57 10.63 8.24
CA THR A 330 -13.09 10.42 6.88
C THR A 330 -13.66 9.02 6.71
N HIS A 331 -12.94 7.99 7.19
CA HIS A 331 -13.42 6.61 7.20
C HIS A 331 -14.73 6.46 7.99
N GLU A 332 -14.78 7.00 9.21
CA GLU A 332 -15.98 6.94 10.06
C GLU A 332 -17.21 7.56 9.37
N ASN A 333 -17.01 8.67 8.66
CA ASN A 333 -18.12 9.41 8.05
C ASN A 333 -18.63 8.80 6.74
N TYR A 334 -17.76 8.20 5.92
CA TYR A 334 -18.12 7.77 4.56
C TYR A 334 -18.08 6.26 4.34
N THR A 335 -17.32 5.53 5.16
CA THR A 335 -17.25 4.07 5.13
C THR A 335 -18.06 3.51 6.30
N GLY A 336 -17.69 3.86 7.53
CA GLY A 336 -18.36 3.35 8.73
C GLY A 336 -18.21 1.82 8.90
N THR A 337 -18.85 1.27 9.93
CA THR A 337 -18.65 -0.12 10.34
C THR A 337 -19.67 -1.10 9.75
N THR A 338 -20.42 -0.71 8.72
CA THR A 338 -21.59 -1.47 8.22
C THR A 338 -21.27 -2.46 7.11
N GLY A 339 -20.04 -2.42 6.55
CA GLY A 339 -19.65 -3.27 5.43
C GLY A 339 -19.87 -2.68 4.05
N HIS A 340 -20.30 -1.42 4.01
CA HIS A 340 -20.53 -0.63 2.81
C HIS A 340 -19.86 0.73 2.96
N GLY A 341 -19.93 1.56 1.93
CA GLY A 341 -19.31 2.88 1.97
C GLY A 341 -17.90 2.88 1.39
N TRP A 342 -17.43 4.08 1.08
CA TRP A 342 -16.09 4.28 0.55
C TRP A 342 -15.65 5.71 0.75
N ASP A 343 -14.34 5.87 0.92
CA ASP A 343 -13.68 7.15 0.83
C ASP A 343 -12.32 7.00 0.17
N ARG A 344 -11.78 8.15 -0.21
CA ARG A 344 -10.55 8.23 -0.97
C ARG A 344 -9.32 7.66 -0.28
N TYR A 345 -9.32 7.55 1.06
CA TYR A 345 -8.17 7.08 1.81
C TYR A 345 -8.16 5.57 1.99
N LEU A 346 -9.27 4.88 1.69
CA LEU A 346 -9.25 3.43 1.53
C LEU A 346 -8.38 3.02 0.35
N ASP A 347 -8.20 3.88 -0.66
CA ASP A 347 -7.24 3.70 -1.76
C ASP A 347 -5.77 3.83 -1.33
N ASN A 348 -5.48 3.91 -0.02
CA ASN A 348 -4.13 3.87 0.53
C ASN A 348 -3.98 2.69 1.51
N HIS A 349 -3.93 1.47 0.98
CA HIS A 349 -3.91 0.23 1.78
C HIS A 349 -2.77 -0.73 1.43
N PHE A 350 -2.50 -1.68 2.32
CA PHE A 350 -1.73 -2.90 2.00
C PHE A 350 -2.67 -4.00 1.55
N GLY A 351 -2.34 -4.69 0.45
CA GLY A 351 -3.11 -5.84 -0.01
C GLY A 351 -2.52 -7.14 0.51
N LEU A 352 -3.36 -7.92 1.18
CA LEU A 352 -3.03 -9.19 1.81
C LEU A 352 -3.82 -10.32 1.17
N TYR A 353 -3.12 -11.26 0.53
CA TYR A 353 -3.73 -12.42 -0.10
C TYR A 353 -3.89 -13.55 0.91
N HIS A 354 -5.08 -14.12 1.02
CA HIS A 354 -5.37 -15.20 1.94
C HIS A 354 -4.87 -16.56 1.41
N GLU A 355 -3.83 -17.10 2.06
CA GLU A 355 -3.15 -18.32 1.61
C GLU A 355 -3.85 -19.62 2.04
N SER A 356 -4.57 -19.61 3.17
CA SER A 356 -5.05 -20.83 3.81
C SER A 356 -6.17 -21.55 3.06
N GLY A 357 -6.75 -20.93 2.03
CA GLY A 357 -7.93 -21.42 1.32
C GLY A 357 -9.23 -21.35 2.12
N ALA A 358 -9.19 -20.84 3.36
CA ALA A 358 -10.41 -20.56 4.12
C ALA A 358 -11.14 -19.33 3.56
N ASP A 359 -12.44 -19.25 3.84
CA ASP A 359 -13.27 -18.14 3.42
C ASP A 359 -12.94 -16.86 4.19
N LEU A 360 -12.97 -15.71 3.53
CA LEU A 360 -12.76 -14.38 4.13
C LEU A 360 -13.81 -14.05 5.22
N ASP A 361 -14.95 -14.73 5.21
CA ASP A 361 -16.01 -14.64 6.21
C ASP A 361 -15.50 -14.70 7.65
N ILE A 362 -14.42 -15.47 7.89
CA ILE A 362 -13.80 -15.61 9.22
C ILE A 362 -13.23 -14.30 9.77
N LEU A 363 -13.03 -13.29 8.91
CA LEU A 363 -12.51 -11.98 9.29
C LEU A 363 -13.61 -11.05 9.78
N TYR A 364 -14.87 -11.25 9.37
CA TYR A 364 -15.98 -10.36 9.74
C TYR A 364 -16.13 -10.17 11.27
N PRO A 365 -16.10 -11.24 12.11
CA PRO A 365 -16.15 -11.06 13.56
C PRO A 365 -14.95 -10.29 14.12
N LYS A 366 -13.78 -10.39 13.48
CA LYS A 366 -12.55 -9.71 13.90
C LYS A 366 -12.60 -8.22 13.57
N VAL A 367 -13.02 -7.88 12.35
CA VAL A 367 -13.25 -6.51 11.88
C VAL A 367 -14.29 -5.83 12.77
N SER A 368 -15.43 -6.50 13.00
CA SER A 368 -16.49 -6.01 13.89
C SER A 368 -16.01 -5.79 15.32
N LYS A 369 -15.23 -6.74 15.87
CA LYS A 369 -14.68 -6.63 17.24
C LYS A 369 -13.74 -5.44 17.40
N LYS A 370 -12.99 -5.08 16.35
CA LYS A 370 -12.10 -3.92 16.35
C LYS A 370 -12.79 -2.61 15.99
N GLN A 371 -14.07 -2.66 15.60
CA GLN A 371 -14.82 -1.50 15.12
C GLN A 371 -14.09 -0.78 13.99
N LEU A 372 -13.46 -1.53 13.08
CA LEU A 372 -12.86 -0.93 11.90
C LEU A 372 -13.96 -0.52 10.95
N ASP A 373 -13.79 0.62 10.30
CA ASP A 373 -14.57 0.95 9.11
C ASP A 373 -14.16 0.00 7.98
N TRP A 374 -15.14 -0.50 7.24
CA TRP A 374 -14.86 -1.53 6.24
C TRP A 374 -15.90 -1.62 5.13
N HIS A 375 -15.45 -2.13 3.99
CA HIS A 375 -16.24 -2.42 2.80
C HIS A 375 -15.90 -3.83 2.31
N ALA A 376 -16.90 -4.65 1.99
CA ALA A 376 -16.68 -5.94 1.32
C ALA A 376 -17.39 -6.01 -0.03
N HIS A 377 -16.72 -6.62 -1.01
CA HIS A 377 -17.24 -6.78 -2.36
C HIS A 377 -16.73 -8.08 -3.00
N ILE A 378 -17.44 -8.55 -4.02
CA ILE A 378 -16.98 -9.61 -4.92
C ILE A 378 -16.35 -8.99 -6.18
N GLY A 379 -15.39 -9.68 -6.79
CA GLY A 379 -14.72 -9.21 -7.99
C GLY A 379 -15.59 -9.29 -9.26
N HIS A 380 -16.60 -10.16 -9.26
CA HIS A 380 -17.60 -10.25 -10.32
C HIS A 380 -18.88 -10.93 -9.80
N THR A 381 -20.03 -10.57 -10.37
CA THR A 381 -21.34 -11.11 -10.01
C THR A 381 -21.36 -12.64 -10.16
N GLY A 382 -21.80 -13.32 -9.10
CA GLY A 382 -21.86 -14.79 -9.05
C GLY A 382 -20.52 -15.47 -8.73
N GLY A 383 -19.44 -14.71 -8.59
CA GLY A 383 -18.15 -15.18 -8.09
C GLY A 383 -18.07 -15.23 -6.56
N SER A 384 -17.06 -15.93 -6.05
CA SER A 384 -16.71 -15.93 -4.62
C SER A 384 -15.44 -15.12 -4.31
N GLU A 385 -14.60 -14.89 -5.31
CA GLU A 385 -13.38 -14.11 -5.16
C GLU A 385 -13.72 -12.63 -4.95
N GLY A 386 -13.03 -11.98 -4.02
CA GLY A 386 -13.29 -10.60 -3.65
C GLY A 386 -12.40 -10.14 -2.51
N SER A 387 -12.80 -9.05 -1.86
CA SER A 387 -11.99 -8.42 -0.83
C SER A 387 -12.79 -7.81 0.31
N ILE A 388 -12.17 -7.76 1.49
CA ILE A 388 -12.58 -6.93 2.62
C ILE A 388 -11.55 -5.80 2.78
N TRP A 389 -11.96 -4.57 2.54
CA TRP A 389 -11.15 -3.36 2.73
C TRP A 389 -11.48 -2.76 4.08
N THR A 390 -10.46 -2.35 4.83
CA THR A 390 -10.62 -1.81 6.20
C THR A 390 -9.82 -0.52 6.38
N SER A 391 -10.22 0.31 7.34
CA SER A 391 -9.46 1.49 7.77
C SER A 391 -8.08 1.16 8.36
N GLY A 392 -7.83 -0.11 8.69
CA GLY A 392 -6.52 -0.64 9.02
C GLY A 392 -5.89 -0.01 10.27
N PHE A 393 -4.69 0.56 10.14
CA PHE A 393 -3.91 1.11 11.25
C PHE A 393 -3.25 2.44 10.86
N ASP A 394 -3.46 3.48 11.67
CA ASP A 394 -2.89 4.83 11.53
C ASP A 394 -2.91 5.39 10.09
N GLY A 395 -4.11 5.42 9.50
CA GLY A 395 -4.33 5.93 8.15
C GLY A 395 -3.76 5.05 7.03
N GLN A 396 -3.37 3.82 7.34
CA GLN A 396 -3.05 2.79 6.36
C GLN A 396 -4.13 1.73 6.37
N GLY A 397 -4.93 1.70 5.29
CA GLY A 397 -5.94 0.66 5.13
C GLY A 397 -5.31 -0.73 4.97
N ILE A 398 -6.13 -1.76 5.16
CA ILE A 398 -5.78 -3.15 4.84
C ILE A 398 -6.87 -3.73 3.97
N GLU A 399 -6.48 -4.28 2.84
CA GLU A 399 -7.31 -5.15 2.02
C GLU A 399 -6.95 -6.61 2.29
N PHE A 400 -7.95 -7.39 2.69
CA PHE A 400 -7.86 -8.85 2.72
C PHE A 400 -8.53 -9.41 1.46
N HIS A 401 -7.74 -10.03 0.59
CA HIS A 401 -8.18 -10.57 -0.69
C HIS A 401 -8.21 -12.10 -0.66
N GLY A 402 -9.21 -12.71 -1.29
CA GLY A 402 -9.42 -14.16 -1.28
C GLY A 402 -10.84 -14.54 -1.68
N ASN A 403 -11.29 -15.72 -1.25
CA ASN A 403 -12.65 -16.19 -1.51
C ASN A 403 -13.55 -15.98 -0.30
N PHE A 404 -14.80 -15.60 -0.53
CA PHE A 404 -15.89 -15.67 0.44
C PHE A 404 -16.61 -17.01 0.34
N SER A 405 -17.32 -17.40 1.40
CA SER A 405 -18.25 -18.51 1.29
C SER A 405 -19.33 -18.18 0.27
N ARG A 406 -19.92 -19.20 -0.35
CA ARG A 406 -21.05 -19.01 -1.28
C ARG A 406 -22.22 -18.26 -0.63
N ARG A 407 -22.44 -18.47 0.68
CA ARG A 407 -23.52 -17.79 1.41
C ARG A 407 -23.23 -16.30 1.54
N PHE A 408 -21.98 -15.93 1.83
CA PHE A 408 -21.61 -14.54 2.05
C PHE A 408 -21.51 -13.77 0.73
N SER A 409 -20.80 -14.33 -0.26
CA SER A 409 -20.69 -13.75 -1.61
C SER A 409 -22.03 -13.49 -2.30
N ALA A 410 -23.06 -14.32 -2.04
CA ALA A 410 -24.40 -14.11 -2.59
C ALA A 410 -25.10 -12.82 -2.09
N ASN A 411 -24.57 -12.16 -1.06
CA ASN A 411 -25.09 -10.90 -0.51
C ASN A 411 -24.12 -9.73 -0.71
N LEU A 412 -23.06 -9.92 -1.50
CA LEU A 412 -22.09 -8.88 -1.82
C LEU A 412 -22.25 -8.44 -3.26
N ASP A 413 -22.00 -7.15 -3.49
CA ASP A 413 -21.99 -6.56 -4.81
C ASP A 413 -20.55 -6.39 -5.32
N GLU A 414 -20.43 -6.09 -6.61
CA GLU A 414 -19.19 -5.58 -7.20
C GLU A 414 -18.95 -4.12 -6.80
N LEU A 415 -17.70 -3.67 -6.86
CA LEU A 415 -17.38 -2.26 -6.68
C LEU A 415 -17.90 -1.43 -7.86
N ASP A 416 -18.69 -0.41 -7.57
CA ASP A 416 -19.05 0.65 -8.51
C ASP A 416 -18.12 1.84 -8.34
N TYR A 417 -17.03 1.90 -9.10
CA TYR A 417 -16.09 3.03 -9.06
C TYR A 417 -16.66 4.36 -9.57
N CYS A 418 -17.93 4.38 -10.02
CA CYS A 418 -18.67 5.58 -10.40
C CYS A 418 -19.69 6.04 -9.35
N SER A 419 -19.92 5.26 -8.28
CA SER A 419 -20.66 5.73 -7.13
C SER A 419 -19.72 6.34 -6.07
N LYS A 420 -20.28 7.21 -5.22
CA LYS A 420 -19.48 7.89 -4.19
C LYS A 420 -19.06 6.93 -3.08
N ASP A 421 -19.89 5.94 -2.80
CA ASP A 421 -19.75 4.98 -1.71
C ASP A 421 -19.27 3.59 -2.22
N SER A 422 -18.88 3.53 -3.48
CA SER A 422 -18.50 2.33 -4.23
C SER A 422 -19.52 1.19 -4.22
N SER A 423 -20.76 1.48 -3.82
CA SER A 423 -21.85 0.51 -3.76
C SER A 423 -22.61 0.52 -5.08
N ARG A 424 -23.00 -0.66 -5.55
CA ARG A 424 -23.82 -0.82 -6.75
C ARG A 424 -25.26 -0.45 -6.42
N HIS A 425 -25.76 0.68 -6.93
CA HIS A 425 -27.14 1.12 -6.69
C HIS A 425 -28.18 0.41 -7.59
N ASP A 426 -27.99 -0.89 -7.88
CA ASP A 426 -28.87 -1.66 -8.78
C ASP A 426 -30.14 -2.17 -8.07
N MET A 427 -30.40 -1.74 -6.84
CA MET A 427 -31.75 -1.82 -6.30
C MET A 427 -32.50 -0.59 -6.79
N PRO A 428 -33.40 -0.70 -7.79
CA PRO A 428 -34.30 0.40 -8.10
C PRO A 428 -35.03 0.71 -6.80
N SER A 429 -34.83 1.93 -6.28
CA SER A 429 -35.76 2.47 -5.30
C SER A 429 -37.13 2.35 -5.94
N GLY A 430 -37.95 1.42 -5.43
CA GLY A 430 -39.00 0.77 -6.20
C GLY A 430 -39.78 1.70 -7.13
N THR A 431 -40.04 1.18 -8.33
CA THR A 431 -40.66 1.82 -9.51
C THR A 431 -39.71 2.69 -10.30
N ASP A 432 -38.93 2.06 -11.18
CA ASP A 432 -39.03 2.32 -12.63
C ASP A 432 -38.24 1.22 -13.36
N ASP A 433 -38.99 0.38 -14.09
CA ASP A 433 -38.46 -0.55 -15.08
C ASP A 433 -37.86 0.27 -16.21
N ASP A 434 -36.55 0.16 -16.44
CA ASP A 434 -35.97 0.05 -17.78
C ASP A 434 -34.51 -0.43 -17.63
N GLY A 435 -34.25 -1.62 -18.16
CA GLY A 435 -32.98 -2.32 -18.00
C GLY A 435 -31.82 -1.62 -18.71
N ASP A 436 -30.73 -1.45 -17.97
CA ASP A 436 -29.40 -1.20 -18.52
C ASP A 436 -28.40 -1.91 -17.59
N ASP A 437 -28.08 -3.15 -17.94
CA ASP A 437 -27.08 -3.97 -17.29
C ASP A 437 -25.69 -3.46 -17.69
N GLY A 438 -25.07 -2.64 -16.83
CA GLY A 438 -23.79 -1.99 -17.11
C GLY A 438 -22.65 -2.95 -17.49
N GLU A 439 -22.49 -3.26 -18.79
CA GLU A 439 -21.46 -4.18 -19.31
C GLU A 439 -20.05 -3.56 -19.31
N PHE A 440 -19.15 -4.02 -18.45
CA PHE A 440 -17.74 -3.60 -18.35
C PHE A 440 -17.01 -3.50 -19.70
N PHE A 441 -16.38 -2.34 -19.98
CA PHE A 441 -15.41 -2.22 -21.07
C PHE A 441 -13.99 -2.25 -20.50
N LYS A 442 -13.37 -3.43 -20.47
CA LYS A 442 -11.94 -3.58 -20.20
C LYS A 442 -11.18 -3.20 -21.46
N ASN A 443 -10.70 -1.96 -21.56
CA ASN A 443 -9.80 -1.57 -22.64
C ASN A 443 -8.36 -1.94 -22.24
N SER A 444 -8.04 -3.24 -22.25
CA SER A 444 -6.67 -3.72 -22.07
C SER A 444 -5.87 -3.43 -23.34
N ALA A 445 -5.36 -2.21 -23.47
CA ALA A 445 -4.35 -1.90 -24.47
C ALA A 445 -3.02 -2.53 -24.02
N HIS A 446 -2.78 -3.77 -24.43
CA HIS A 446 -1.45 -4.37 -24.35
C HIS A 446 -0.55 -3.62 -25.34
N HIS A 447 0.34 -2.76 -24.82
CA HIS A 447 1.41 -2.13 -25.57
C HIS A 447 2.76 -2.74 -25.24
#